data_AF-A0A260ZMV3-F1
#
_entry.id   AF-A0A260ZMV3-F1
#
_cell.length_a   1.000
_cell.length_b   1.000
_cell.length_c   1.000
_cell.angle_alpha   90.00
_cell.angle_beta   90.00
_cell.angle_gamma   90.00
#
_symmetry.space_group_name_H-M   'P 1'
#
loop_
_entity.id
_entity.type
_entity.pdbx_description
1 polymer ?
#
loop_
_entity_poly.entity_id
_entity_poly.type
_entity_poly.pdbx_seq_one_letter_code
_entity_poly.pdbx_strand_id
1 'polypeptide(L)'
;MSEYLRKNPEAMLSLFFYEHIQNEKADETFPRLTKFLEIPENSHEFSRIMIEWVFEKNKIKNDRLKMQNIIQNNKNAIHYCILYEFLQKKPIGQSYKTFCNTVGKGVVDFKEFKNLFNRFARGKFAVVGETCAPEIEIQISGSDHSLPTLPEEILVKIVEKSGLKERLTLRKVSRCFRSIVDESKLICEKIDIRFTDLSTEICIESLPMINYQQKKEGCVIDFGGNRSVMNGERHIECALRDLNTILKNPKFELRVLKTTFLLGIPFLFNGFIPTEWTPIYRFMELEDFFQRFK
;
A
#
# COMPACT_ATOMS: atom_id res chain seq x y z
N MET A 1 8.68 8.17 12.71
CA MET A 1 9.31 9.32 12.02
C MET A 1 10.11 10.18 13.00
N SER A 2 9.54 10.59 14.13
CA SER A 2 10.28 11.23 15.26
C SER A 2 11.44 10.38 15.78
N GLU A 3 11.31 9.05 15.75
CA GLU A 3 12.39 8.11 16.11
C GLU A 3 13.68 8.32 15.30
N TYR A 4 13.60 8.71 14.03
CA TYR A 4 14.79 8.99 13.23
C TYR A 4 15.55 10.20 13.78
N LEU A 5 14.85 11.27 14.16
CA LEU A 5 15.47 12.43 14.79
C LEU A 5 16.10 12.07 16.14
N ARG A 6 15.43 11.23 16.95
CA ARG A 6 15.96 10.77 18.26
C ARG A 6 17.25 9.96 18.15
N LYS A 7 17.39 9.15 17.10
CA LYS A 7 18.59 8.33 16.86
C LYS A 7 19.81 9.14 16.40
N ASN A 8 19.62 10.39 15.98
CA ASN A 8 20.70 11.24 15.48
C ASN A 8 20.98 12.38 16.47
N PRO A 9 22.10 12.35 17.22
CA PRO A 9 22.38 13.36 18.25
C PRO A 9 22.50 14.78 17.67
N GLU A 10 23.08 14.92 16.48
CA GLU A 10 23.18 16.21 15.76
C GLU A 10 21.81 16.82 15.41
N ALA A 11 20.80 15.97 15.23
CA ALA A 11 19.44 16.43 14.96
C ALA A 11 18.89 17.17 16.18
N MET A 12 19.08 16.63 17.39
CA MET A 12 18.55 17.25 18.61
C MET A 12 19.05 18.67 18.79
N LEU A 13 20.36 18.88 18.67
CA LEU A 13 20.96 20.22 18.79
C LEU A 13 20.42 21.19 17.74
N SER A 14 20.32 20.73 16.48
CA SER A 14 19.77 21.52 15.37
C SER A 14 18.33 21.95 15.65
N LEU A 15 17.50 21.04 16.15
CA LEU A 15 16.10 21.31 16.47
C LEU A 15 15.95 22.26 17.66
N PHE A 16 16.82 22.18 18.67
CA PHE A 16 16.79 23.13 19.78
C PHE A 16 17.06 24.55 19.32
N PHE A 17 18.10 24.75 18.50
CA PHE A 17 18.38 26.07 17.93
C PHE A 17 17.22 26.55 17.06
N TYR A 18 16.68 25.67 16.22
CA TYR A 18 15.56 26.00 15.36
C TYR A 18 14.32 26.45 16.15
N GLU A 19 13.88 25.65 17.12
CA GLU A 19 12.69 25.94 17.94
C GLU A 19 12.89 27.19 18.82
N HIS A 20 14.11 27.42 19.31
CA HIS A 20 14.46 28.62 20.07
C HIS A 20 14.35 29.88 19.21
N ILE A 21 14.88 29.86 17.99
CA ILE A 21 14.78 30.95 17.02
C ILE A 21 13.31 31.22 16.66
N GLN A 22 12.47 30.18 16.58
CA GLN A 22 11.05 30.35 16.26
C GLN A 22 10.22 31.02 17.36
N ASN A 23 10.49 30.71 18.63
CA ASN A 23 9.55 31.01 19.71
C ASN A 23 10.03 32.03 20.75
N GLU A 24 11.30 32.46 20.70
CA GLU A 24 11.96 33.47 21.56
C GLU A 24 11.99 33.16 23.07
N LYS A 25 11.08 32.33 23.58
CA LYS A 25 11.02 31.86 24.96
C LYS A 25 11.90 30.63 25.15
N ALA A 26 13.16 30.91 25.47
CA ALA A 26 14.19 29.91 25.69
C ALA A 26 13.80 28.78 26.64
N ASP A 27 13.01 29.08 27.67
CA ASP A 27 12.72 28.14 28.75
C ASP A 27 11.55 27.20 28.42
N GLU A 28 10.73 27.55 27.42
CA GLU A 28 9.66 26.70 26.89
C GLU A 28 10.11 25.83 25.71
N THR A 29 11.26 26.14 25.08
CA THR A 29 11.79 25.42 23.92
C THR A 29 12.00 23.95 24.21
N PHE A 30 12.69 23.64 25.32
CA PHE A 30 13.06 22.28 25.65
C PHE A 30 11.85 21.39 25.96
N PRO A 31 10.93 21.77 26.90
CA PRO A 31 9.74 20.96 27.20
C PRO A 31 8.85 20.72 25.98
N ARG A 32 8.74 21.71 25.09
CA ARG A 32 7.91 21.60 23.90
C ARG A 32 8.48 20.59 22.89
N LEU A 33 9.78 20.65 22.67
CA LEU A 33 10.47 19.79 21.72
C LEU A 33 10.53 18.33 22.22
N THR A 34 10.79 18.11 23.50
CA THR A 34 10.76 16.77 24.09
C THR A 34 9.35 16.17 24.08
N LYS A 35 8.32 16.97 24.38
CA LYS A 35 6.92 16.56 24.25
C LYS A 35 6.57 16.19 22.81
N PHE A 36 7.02 16.99 21.84
CA PHE A 36 6.79 16.74 20.41
C PHE A 36 7.46 15.44 19.93
N LEU A 37 8.66 15.15 20.42
CA LEU A 37 9.41 13.93 20.08
C LEU A 37 9.02 12.72 20.93
N GLU A 38 8.05 12.86 21.83
CA GLU A 38 7.57 11.82 22.74
C GLU A 38 8.71 11.24 23.62
N ILE A 39 9.63 12.10 24.07
CA ILE A 39 10.74 11.71 24.94
C ILE A 39 10.24 11.71 26.40
N PRO A 40 10.28 10.56 27.12
CA PRO A 40 9.81 10.51 28.50
C PRO A 40 10.70 11.31 29.46
N GLU A 41 10.11 12.16 30.30
CA GLU A 41 10.83 13.06 31.22
C GLU A 41 11.79 12.32 32.18
N ASN A 42 11.43 11.11 32.58
CA ASN A 42 12.22 10.28 33.51
C ASN A 42 13.20 9.33 32.80
N SER A 43 13.43 9.51 31.49
CA SER A 43 14.35 8.65 30.73
C SER A 43 15.80 9.16 30.81
N HIS A 44 16.76 8.23 30.73
CA HIS A 44 18.17 8.58 30.57
C HIS A 44 18.41 9.44 29.31
N GLU A 45 17.62 9.20 28.25
CA GLU A 45 17.63 10.00 27.02
C GLU A 45 17.29 11.47 27.31
N PHE A 46 16.22 11.73 28.07
CA PHE A 46 15.83 13.08 28.47
C PHE A 46 16.93 13.79 29.26
N SER A 47 17.50 13.13 30.29
CA SER A 47 18.56 13.71 31.11
C SER A 47 19.82 14.04 30.30
N ARG A 48 20.22 13.15 29.38
CA ARG A 48 21.36 13.37 28.49
C ARG A 48 21.14 14.62 27.61
N ILE A 49 19.98 14.70 26.98
CA ILE A 49 19.63 15.78 26.05
C ILE A 49 19.46 17.11 26.82
N MET A 50 18.93 17.08 28.06
CA MET A 50 18.87 18.24 28.96
C MET A 50 20.25 18.83 29.22
N ILE A 51 21.22 17.99 29.59
CA ILE A 51 22.59 18.44 29.90
C ILE A 51 23.24 19.07 28.67
N GLU A 52 23.13 18.41 27.52
CA GLU A 52 23.67 18.88 26.24
C GLU A 52 23.07 20.24 25.84
N TRP A 53 21.74 20.37 25.97
CA TRP A 53 21.04 21.62 25.71
C TRP A 53 21.48 22.76 26.63
N VAL A 54 21.55 22.53 27.95
CA VAL A 54 21.98 23.55 28.92
C VAL A 54 23.41 24.01 28.61
N PHE A 55 24.30 23.08 28.28
CA PHE A 55 25.70 23.40 27.95
C PHE A 55 25.79 24.28 26.69
N GLU A 56 25.14 23.89 25.59
CA GLU A 56 25.19 24.63 24.33
C GLU A 56 24.45 25.98 24.41
N LYS A 57 23.32 26.04 25.14
CA LYS A 57 22.60 27.29 25.44
C LYS A 57 23.50 28.30 26.14
N ASN A 58 24.24 27.86 27.16
CA ASN A 58 25.16 28.73 27.92
C ASN A 58 26.35 29.20 27.08
N LYS A 59 26.91 28.32 26.23
CA LYS A 59 28.02 28.63 25.33
C LYS A 59 27.69 29.74 24.33
N ILE A 60 26.48 29.70 23.77
CA ILE A 60 26.04 30.63 22.72
C ILE A 60 25.39 31.89 23.30
N LYS A 61 25.18 31.96 24.63
CA LYS A 61 24.57 33.11 25.35
C LYS A 61 23.22 33.53 24.77
N ASN A 62 22.43 32.58 24.25
CA ASN A 62 21.17 32.85 23.53
C ASN A 62 21.30 33.83 22.34
N ASP A 63 22.47 33.88 21.70
CA ASP A 63 22.68 34.70 20.51
C ASP A 63 21.98 34.07 19.29
N ARG A 64 20.83 34.65 18.91
CA ARG A 64 19.99 34.21 17.80
C ARG A 64 20.76 34.12 16.47
N LEU A 65 21.64 35.08 16.20
CA LEU A 65 22.41 35.12 14.94
C LEU A 65 23.43 33.98 14.91
N LYS A 66 24.08 33.68 16.03
CA LYS A 66 25.00 32.53 16.11
C LYS A 66 24.29 31.20 15.94
N MET A 67 23.13 31.01 16.58
CA MET A 67 22.32 29.79 16.40
C MET A 67 21.90 29.62 14.94
N GLN A 68 21.43 30.70 14.31
CA GLN A 68 21.05 30.70 12.90
C GLN A 68 22.25 30.32 12.01
N ASN A 69 23.42 30.91 12.25
CA ASN A 69 24.64 30.59 11.50
C ASN A 69 25.09 29.14 11.66
N ILE A 70 24.91 28.52 12.83
CA ILE A 70 25.23 27.10 13.03
C ILE A 70 24.35 26.22 12.13
N ILE A 71 23.06 26.53 12.04
CA ILE A 71 22.12 25.80 11.17
C ILE A 71 22.49 26.01 9.69
N GLN A 72 22.67 27.27 9.27
CA GLN A 72 22.94 27.62 7.87
C GLN A 72 24.20 26.94 7.31
N ASN A 73 25.23 26.74 8.12
CA ASN A 73 26.50 26.17 7.70
C ASN A 73 26.56 24.64 7.80
N ASN A 74 25.46 23.99 8.22
CA ASN A 74 25.40 22.55 8.39
C ASN A 74 24.24 21.96 7.56
N LYS A 75 24.58 21.21 6.51
CA LYS A 75 23.61 20.56 5.62
C LYS A 75 22.70 19.56 6.37
N ASN A 76 23.25 18.84 7.34
CA ASN A 76 22.48 17.91 8.17
C ASN A 76 21.49 18.70 9.04
N ALA A 77 21.94 19.80 9.65
CA ALA A 77 21.07 20.67 10.45
C ALA A 77 19.90 21.21 9.64
N ILE A 78 20.15 21.69 8.41
CA ILE A 78 19.11 22.13 7.47
C ILE A 78 18.12 20.99 7.20
N HIS A 79 18.62 19.79 6.87
CA HIS A 79 17.79 18.62 6.60
C HIS A 79 16.88 18.26 7.79
N TYR A 80 17.43 18.25 9.01
CA TYR A 80 16.66 17.99 10.23
C TYR A 80 15.61 19.06 10.50
N CYS A 81 15.90 20.34 10.27
CA CYS A 81 14.95 21.44 10.43
C CYS A 81 13.79 21.33 9.43
N ILE A 82 14.06 20.97 8.17
CA ILE A 82 13.01 20.75 7.16
C ILE A 82 12.16 19.53 7.52
N LEU A 83 12.79 18.45 7.99
CA LEU A 83 12.07 17.28 8.49
C LEU A 83 11.16 17.64 9.67
N TYR A 84 11.63 18.50 10.58
CA TYR A 84 10.82 18.99 11.68
C TYR A 84 9.58 19.77 11.22
N GLU A 85 9.73 20.68 10.26
CA GLU A 85 8.60 21.38 9.64
C GLU A 85 7.59 20.42 8.99
N PHE A 86 8.07 19.35 8.35
CA PHE A 86 7.22 18.31 7.79
C PHE A 86 6.43 17.57 8.88
N LEU A 87 7.08 17.21 9.99
CA LEU A 87 6.44 16.49 11.10
C LEU A 87 5.39 17.32 11.84
N GLN A 88 5.46 18.65 11.77
CA GLN A 88 4.41 19.54 12.31
C GLN A 88 3.09 19.48 11.52
N LYS A 89 3.04 18.76 10.38
CA LYS A 89 1.84 18.57 9.54
C LYS A 89 1.22 19.88 9.03
N LYS A 90 2.02 20.95 8.92
CA LYS A 90 1.61 22.22 8.31
C LYS A 90 1.61 22.09 6.77
N PRO A 91 0.78 22.87 6.05
CA PRO A 91 0.85 22.94 4.60
C PRO A 91 2.25 23.38 4.14
N ILE A 92 2.77 22.77 3.07
CA ILE A 92 4.15 22.98 2.60
C ILE A 92 4.54 24.46 2.38
N GLY A 93 3.61 25.29 1.89
CA GLY A 93 3.86 26.72 1.71
C GLY A 93 4.02 27.47 3.04
N GLN A 94 3.25 27.09 4.06
CA GLN A 94 3.40 27.65 5.42
C GLN A 94 4.69 27.17 6.07
N SER A 95 5.02 25.87 5.94
CA SER A 95 6.28 25.30 6.41
C SER A 95 7.49 26.00 5.77
N TYR A 96 7.48 26.21 4.45
CA TYR A 96 8.57 26.91 3.76
C TYR A 96 8.72 28.35 4.25
N LYS A 97 7.61 29.08 4.40
CA LYS A 97 7.63 30.44 4.93
C LYS A 97 8.21 30.49 6.35
N THR A 98 7.80 29.56 7.21
CA THR A 98 8.29 29.45 8.59
C THR A 98 9.79 29.14 8.60
N PHE A 99 10.23 28.19 7.79
CA PHE A 99 11.63 27.85 7.62
C PHE A 99 12.49 29.03 7.17
N CYS A 100 12.09 29.75 6.12
CA CYS A 100 12.82 30.92 5.64
C CYS A 100 12.88 32.05 6.66
N ASN A 101 11.84 32.25 7.47
CA ASN A 101 11.84 33.24 8.54
C ASN A 101 12.77 32.84 9.70
N THR A 102 13.00 31.54 9.89
CA THR A 102 13.81 30.99 10.99
C THR A 102 15.28 30.91 10.58
N VAL A 103 15.58 30.22 9.48
CA VAL A 103 16.95 29.92 9.04
C VAL A 103 17.49 30.99 8.12
N GLY A 104 16.64 31.76 7.45
CA GLY A 104 17.04 32.82 6.52
C GLY A 104 16.55 32.56 5.09
N LYS A 105 16.26 33.65 4.37
CA LYS A 105 15.87 33.59 2.95
C LYS A 105 17.09 33.24 2.09
N GLY A 106 16.92 32.32 1.13
CA GLY A 106 17.97 31.94 0.19
C GLY A 106 18.90 30.82 0.67
N VAL A 107 18.75 30.33 1.90
CA VAL A 107 19.52 29.17 2.40
C VAL A 107 19.12 27.89 1.67
N VAL A 108 17.82 27.70 1.45
CA VAL A 108 17.24 26.62 0.65
C VAL A 108 16.15 27.21 -0.23
N ASP A 109 16.23 26.94 -1.53
CA ASP A 109 15.19 27.38 -2.46
C ASP A 109 13.92 26.52 -2.31
N PHE A 110 12.78 27.01 -2.82
CA PHE A 110 11.53 26.29 -2.67
C PHE A 110 11.53 24.93 -3.38
N LYS A 111 12.31 24.77 -4.45
CA LYS A 111 12.38 23.53 -5.24
C LYS A 111 13.09 22.44 -4.43
N GLU A 112 14.24 22.75 -3.84
CA GLU A 112 14.99 21.86 -2.96
C GLU A 112 14.17 21.51 -1.70
N PHE A 113 13.56 22.52 -1.06
CA PHE A 113 12.67 22.30 0.08
C PHE A 113 11.51 21.35 -0.26
N LYS A 114 10.86 21.56 -1.42
CA LYS A 114 9.77 20.71 -1.91
C LYS A 114 10.24 19.30 -2.22
N ASN A 115 11.43 19.14 -2.79
CA ASN A 115 12.00 17.83 -3.06
C ASN A 115 12.22 17.04 -1.77
N LEU A 116 12.76 17.66 -0.72
CA LEU A 116 12.92 17.05 0.60
C LEU A 116 11.56 16.68 1.21
N PHE A 117 10.58 17.58 1.20
CA PHE A 117 9.22 17.29 1.66
C PHE A 117 8.61 16.07 0.96
N ASN A 118 8.75 15.99 -0.37
CA ASN A 118 8.27 14.83 -1.15
C ASN A 118 9.03 13.54 -0.82
N ARG A 119 10.34 13.61 -0.52
CA ARG A 119 11.14 12.46 -0.06
C ARG A 119 10.63 11.97 1.31
N PHE A 120 10.36 12.89 2.24
CA PHE A 120 9.81 12.55 3.57
C PHE A 120 8.42 11.93 3.48
N ALA A 121 7.55 12.42 2.59
CA ALA A 121 6.26 11.82 2.32
C ALA A 121 6.34 10.37 1.80
N ARG A 122 7.47 9.99 1.16
CA ARG A 122 7.77 8.63 0.70
C ARG A 122 8.49 7.78 1.76
N GLY A 123 8.64 8.27 2.98
CA GLY A 123 9.31 7.56 4.08
C GLY A 123 10.84 7.61 4.05
N LYS A 124 11.45 8.41 3.18
CA LYS A 124 12.91 8.54 3.05
C LYS A 124 13.41 9.71 3.91
N PHE A 125 13.76 9.44 5.17
CA PHE A 125 14.15 10.47 6.14
C PHE A 125 15.67 10.72 6.25
N ALA A 126 16.50 9.83 5.69
CA ALA A 126 17.95 9.96 5.75
C ALA A 126 18.48 11.20 5.00
N VAL A 127 19.60 11.76 5.47
CA VAL A 127 20.31 12.82 4.75
C VAL A 127 20.78 12.28 3.38
N VAL A 128 20.65 13.08 2.33
CA VAL A 128 21.10 12.73 0.97
C VAL A 128 22.59 12.38 1.00
N GLY A 129 22.96 11.18 0.52
CA GLY A 129 24.36 10.75 0.42
C GLY A 129 24.93 9.97 1.61
N GLU A 130 24.17 9.77 2.70
CA GLU A 130 24.59 8.90 3.82
C GLU A 130 24.21 7.42 3.62
N THR A 131 23.41 7.10 2.60
CA THR A 131 23.00 5.71 2.31
C THR A 131 24.04 4.94 1.47
N CYS A 132 24.54 3.82 2.00
CA CYS A 132 25.43 2.89 1.27
C CYS A 132 24.75 2.11 0.13
N ALA A 133 23.43 2.24 -0.04
CA ALA A 133 22.72 1.66 -1.18
C ALA A 133 22.73 2.68 -2.32
N PRO A 134 23.02 2.29 -3.57
CA PRO A 134 22.89 3.20 -4.71
C PRO A 134 21.47 3.75 -4.70
N GLU A 135 21.36 5.06 -4.48
CA GLU A 135 20.12 5.77 -4.72
C GLU A 135 19.87 5.59 -6.22
N ILE A 136 18.92 4.73 -6.58
CA ILE A 136 18.35 4.77 -7.94
C ILE A 136 17.64 6.12 -7.99
N GLU A 137 18.40 7.15 -8.35
CA GLU A 137 17.88 8.39 -8.86
C GLU A 137 17.20 8.05 -10.18
N ILE A 138 15.95 7.58 -10.08
CA ILE A 138 15.04 7.79 -11.18
C ILE A 138 15.01 9.31 -11.30
N GLN A 139 15.65 9.84 -12.35
CA GLN A 139 15.49 11.23 -12.75
C GLN A 139 14.01 11.39 -13.11
N ILE A 140 13.20 11.69 -12.10
CA ILE A 140 11.76 11.91 -12.24
C ILE A 140 11.63 13.33 -12.80
N SER A 141 11.87 13.45 -14.09
CA SER A 141 11.32 14.52 -14.90
C SER A 141 9.90 14.10 -15.29
N GLY A 142 8.93 14.96 -15.02
CA GLY A 142 7.55 14.74 -15.46
C GLY A 142 6.62 14.18 -14.38
N SER A 143 5.48 14.85 -14.25
CA SER A 143 4.37 14.63 -13.33
C SER A 143 3.54 13.36 -13.59
N ASP A 144 4.13 12.28 -14.10
CA ASP A 144 3.39 11.04 -14.41
C ASP A 144 3.86 9.88 -13.53
N HIS A 145 3.43 9.94 -12.27
CA HIS A 145 3.52 8.82 -11.32
C HIS A 145 2.47 7.73 -11.64
N SER A 146 2.53 7.17 -12.84
CA SER A 146 1.67 6.04 -13.20
C SER A 146 2.44 4.73 -12.97
N LEU A 147 1.82 3.74 -12.34
CA LEU A 147 2.41 2.41 -12.12
C LEU A 147 3.06 1.79 -13.38
N PRO A 148 2.56 2.00 -14.62
CA PRO A 148 3.19 1.51 -15.84
C PRO A 148 4.55 2.15 -16.20
N THR A 149 4.99 3.23 -15.55
CA THR A 149 6.32 3.84 -15.81
C THR A 149 7.45 3.16 -15.06
N LEU A 150 7.14 2.19 -14.18
CA LEU A 150 8.13 1.34 -13.55
C LEU A 150 8.73 0.35 -14.57
N PRO A 151 10.01 -0.03 -14.43
CA PRO A 151 10.60 -1.10 -15.21
C PRO A 151 9.76 -2.39 -15.14
N GLU A 152 9.61 -3.07 -16.27
CA GLU A 152 8.81 -4.29 -16.41
C GLU A 152 9.20 -5.36 -15.38
N GLU A 153 10.50 -5.51 -15.11
CA GLU A 153 11.06 -6.43 -14.10
C GLU A 153 10.45 -6.23 -12.70
N ILE A 154 10.15 -4.99 -12.31
CA ILE A 154 9.53 -4.67 -11.02
C ILE A 154 8.06 -5.09 -11.04
N LEU A 155 7.37 -4.82 -12.15
CA LEU A 155 5.95 -5.17 -12.33
C LEU A 155 5.74 -6.69 -12.32
N VAL A 156 6.64 -7.44 -12.96
CA VAL A 156 6.67 -8.91 -12.92
C VAL A 156 6.84 -9.40 -11.49
N LYS A 157 7.83 -8.88 -10.74
CA LYS A 157 8.04 -9.25 -9.33
C LYS A 157 6.82 -8.97 -8.44
N ILE A 158 6.10 -7.87 -8.68
CA ILE A 158 4.85 -7.57 -7.97
C ILE A 158 3.81 -8.64 -8.25
N VAL A 159 3.59 -9.00 -9.52
CA VAL A 159 2.63 -10.05 -9.91
C VAL A 159 3.03 -11.40 -9.31
N GLU A 160 4.31 -11.78 -9.37
CA GLU A 160 4.82 -13.02 -8.80
C GLU A 160 4.55 -13.15 -7.31
N LYS A 161 4.71 -12.06 -6.55
CA LYS A 161 4.46 -12.00 -5.09
C LYS A 161 2.99 -11.82 -4.73
N SER A 162 2.10 -11.60 -5.69
CA SER A 162 0.67 -11.39 -5.48
C SER A 162 -0.09 -12.72 -5.46
N GLY A 163 -1.08 -12.83 -4.56
CA GLY A 163 -2.02 -13.94 -4.50
C GLY A 163 -3.09 -13.88 -5.58
N LEU A 164 -3.97 -14.88 -5.65
CA LEU A 164 -5.00 -15.01 -6.68
C LEU A 164 -5.91 -13.77 -6.76
N LYS A 165 -6.40 -13.29 -5.62
CA LYS A 165 -7.25 -12.10 -5.53
C LYS A 165 -6.58 -10.85 -6.06
N GLU A 166 -5.34 -10.63 -5.63
CA GLU A 166 -4.54 -9.49 -6.01
C GLU A 166 -4.22 -9.53 -7.52
N ARG A 167 -3.85 -10.69 -8.05
CA ARG A 167 -3.58 -10.87 -9.49
C ARG A 167 -4.81 -10.60 -10.35
N LEU A 168 -5.98 -11.12 -9.98
CA LEU A 168 -7.24 -10.85 -10.67
C LEU A 168 -7.61 -9.36 -10.64
N THR A 169 -7.27 -8.68 -9.55
CA THR A 169 -7.45 -7.23 -9.43
C THR A 169 -6.46 -6.48 -10.34
N LEU A 170 -5.16 -6.80 -10.27
CA LEU A 170 -4.09 -6.20 -11.09
C LEU A 170 -4.38 -6.33 -12.60
N ARG A 171 -4.92 -7.47 -13.04
CA ARG A 171 -5.37 -7.71 -14.42
C ARG A 171 -6.39 -6.68 -14.91
N LYS A 172 -7.22 -6.14 -14.03
CA LYS A 172 -8.26 -5.14 -14.35
C LYS A 172 -7.74 -3.70 -14.31
N VAL A 173 -6.63 -3.43 -13.61
CA VAL A 173 -6.13 -2.07 -13.36
C VAL A 173 -5.47 -1.44 -14.59
N SER A 174 -4.64 -2.18 -15.33
CA SER A 174 -3.96 -1.64 -16.52
C SER A 174 -3.71 -2.69 -17.60
N ARG A 175 -3.50 -2.24 -18.85
CA ARG A 175 -3.14 -3.12 -19.97
C ARG A 175 -1.79 -3.82 -19.75
N CYS A 176 -0.83 -3.13 -19.12
CA CYS A 176 0.49 -3.69 -18.82
C CYS A 176 0.38 -4.84 -17.80
N PHE A 177 -0.24 -4.59 -16.64
CA PHE A 177 -0.48 -5.66 -15.66
C PHE A 177 -1.34 -6.79 -16.22
N ARG A 178 -2.28 -6.49 -17.11
CA ARG A 178 -3.06 -7.52 -17.81
C ARG A 178 -2.17 -8.46 -18.60
N SER A 179 -1.24 -7.95 -19.41
CA SER A 179 -0.29 -8.78 -20.17
C SER A 179 0.54 -9.64 -19.23
N ILE A 180 1.14 -9.03 -18.21
CA ILE A 180 2.00 -9.74 -17.26
C ILE A 180 1.23 -10.82 -16.50
N VAL A 181 0.02 -10.52 -16.02
CA VAL A 181 -0.82 -11.50 -15.31
C VAL A 181 -1.25 -12.62 -16.25
N ASP A 182 -1.68 -12.30 -17.47
CA ASP A 182 -2.13 -13.30 -18.46
C ASP A 182 -0.98 -14.17 -18.96
N GLU A 183 0.25 -13.65 -18.91
CA GLU A 183 1.46 -14.41 -19.24
C GLU A 183 2.01 -15.22 -18.06
N SER A 184 1.72 -14.80 -16.84
CA SER A 184 2.16 -15.49 -15.63
C SER A 184 1.35 -16.78 -15.40
N LYS A 185 2.02 -17.81 -14.86
CA LYS A 185 1.35 -19.00 -14.38
C LYS A 185 0.49 -18.62 -13.17
N LEU A 186 -0.80 -18.96 -13.22
CA LEU A 186 -1.74 -18.71 -12.14
C LEU A 186 -2.15 -20.06 -11.54
N ILE A 187 -1.76 -20.28 -10.29
CA ILE A 187 -2.06 -21.53 -9.58
C ILE A 187 -3.24 -21.25 -8.66
N CYS A 188 -4.26 -22.12 -8.74
CA CYS A 188 -5.37 -22.15 -7.83
C CYS A 188 -5.41 -23.52 -7.13
N GLU A 189 -5.30 -23.51 -5.81
CA GLU A 189 -5.30 -24.72 -4.99
C GLU A 189 -6.67 -25.40 -5.01
N LYS A 190 -7.76 -24.62 -4.89
CA LYS A 190 -9.10 -25.18 -4.79
C LYS A 190 -10.21 -24.24 -5.23
N ILE A 191 -11.13 -24.80 -6.01
CA ILE A 191 -12.47 -24.25 -6.27
C ILE A 191 -13.51 -25.20 -5.67
N ASP A 192 -14.46 -24.69 -4.90
CA ASP A 192 -15.62 -25.42 -4.37
C ASP A 192 -16.90 -24.79 -4.91
N ILE A 193 -17.72 -25.59 -5.60
CA ILE A 193 -18.98 -25.17 -6.19
C ILE A 193 -20.11 -25.90 -5.49
N ARG A 194 -21.14 -25.18 -5.07
CA ARG A 194 -22.32 -25.75 -4.43
C ARG A 194 -23.56 -25.43 -5.23
N PHE A 195 -24.31 -26.47 -5.57
CA PHE A 195 -25.57 -26.34 -6.28
C PHE A 195 -26.73 -26.65 -5.33
N THR A 196 -27.76 -25.82 -5.39
CA THR A 196 -29.08 -25.99 -4.76
C THR A 196 -30.15 -25.70 -5.81
N ASP A 197 -31.42 -25.93 -5.47
CA ASP A 197 -32.55 -25.67 -6.39
C ASP A 197 -32.75 -24.18 -6.72
N LEU A 198 -32.30 -23.28 -5.84
CA LEU A 198 -32.55 -21.84 -5.96
C LEU A 198 -31.26 -21.00 -5.99
N SER A 199 -30.10 -21.63 -5.89
CA SER A 199 -28.82 -20.92 -5.92
C SER A 199 -27.62 -21.77 -6.27
N THR A 200 -26.59 -21.12 -6.81
CA THR A 200 -25.25 -21.69 -6.98
C THR A 200 -24.26 -20.83 -6.22
N GLU A 201 -23.37 -21.45 -5.47
CA GLU A 201 -22.30 -20.77 -4.75
C GLU A 201 -20.95 -21.21 -5.33
N ILE A 202 -20.05 -20.26 -5.57
CA ILE A 202 -18.67 -20.55 -5.97
C ILE A 202 -17.72 -19.96 -4.91
N CYS A 203 -16.89 -20.82 -4.34
CA CYS A 203 -15.81 -20.47 -3.43
C CYS A 203 -14.47 -20.74 -4.12
N ILE A 204 -13.66 -19.69 -4.28
CA ILE A 204 -12.33 -19.76 -4.90
C ILE A 204 -11.32 -19.24 -3.89
N GLU A 205 -10.58 -20.13 -3.24
CA GLU A 205 -9.56 -19.77 -2.23
C GLU A 205 -10.00 -18.67 -1.24
N SER A 206 -9.30 -17.53 -1.23
CA SER A 206 -9.54 -16.35 -0.39
C SER A 206 -10.42 -15.29 -1.05
N LEU A 207 -11.00 -15.57 -2.23
CA LEU A 207 -11.98 -14.68 -2.85
C LEU A 207 -13.27 -14.65 -2.03
N PRO A 208 -13.98 -13.51 -2.00
CA PRO A 208 -15.35 -13.49 -1.54
C PRO A 208 -16.17 -14.55 -2.28
N MET A 209 -17.04 -15.26 -1.55
CA MET A 209 -17.96 -16.22 -2.15
C MET A 209 -18.84 -15.51 -3.18
N ILE A 210 -18.99 -16.12 -4.36
CA ILE A 210 -19.92 -15.66 -5.37
C ILE A 210 -21.23 -16.42 -5.18
N ASN A 211 -22.32 -15.71 -4.97
CA ASN A 211 -23.65 -16.31 -4.82
C ASN A 211 -24.55 -15.92 -5.99
N TYR A 212 -25.00 -16.91 -6.75
CA TYR A 212 -25.94 -16.79 -7.85
C TYR A 212 -27.30 -17.24 -7.33
N GLN A 213 -28.21 -16.31 -7.09
CA GLN A 213 -29.54 -16.58 -6.53
C GLN A 213 -30.61 -16.49 -7.60
N GLN A 214 -31.40 -17.55 -7.75
CA GLN A 214 -32.57 -17.55 -8.61
C GLN A 214 -33.66 -16.66 -8.02
N LYS A 215 -34.18 -15.73 -8.83
CA LYS A 215 -35.37 -14.91 -8.56
C LYS A 215 -36.37 -15.08 -9.70
N LYS A 216 -37.57 -14.52 -9.51
CA LYS A 216 -38.69 -14.62 -10.47
C LYS A 216 -38.33 -14.11 -11.88
N GLU A 217 -37.52 -13.06 -11.96
CA GLU A 217 -37.21 -12.37 -13.24
C GLU A 217 -35.80 -12.70 -13.77
N GLY A 218 -35.03 -13.56 -13.09
CA GLY A 218 -33.67 -13.90 -13.48
C GLY A 218 -32.76 -14.28 -12.32
N CYS A 219 -31.46 -14.18 -12.51
CA CYS A 219 -30.45 -14.49 -11.51
C CYS A 219 -29.84 -13.22 -10.91
N VAL A 220 -29.81 -13.15 -9.58
CA VAL A 220 -29.08 -12.11 -8.84
C VAL A 220 -27.71 -12.66 -8.46
N ILE A 221 -26.65 -11.97 -8.85
CA ILE A 221 -25.26 -12.34 -8.56
C ILE A 221 -24.75 -11.42 -7.47
N ASP A 222 -24.28 -11.98 -6.34
CA ASP A 222 -23.63 -11.24 -5.25
C ASP A 222 -22.16 -11.67 -5.16
N PHE A 223 -21.25 -10.72 -5.32
CA PHE A 223 -19.82 -10.92 -5.13
C PHE A 223 -19.27 -9.89 -4.13
N GLY A 224 -19.09 -10.32 -2.88
CA GLY A 224 -18.54 -9.48 -1.82
C GLY A 224 -19.36 -8.20 -1.56
N GLY A 225 -20.68 -8.27 -1.71
CA GLY A 225 -21.60 -7.13 -1.52
C GLY A 225 -21.91 -6.35 -2.80
N ASN A 226 -21.20 -6.61 -3.90
CA ASN A 226 -21.55 -6.05 -5.20
C ASN A 226 -22.60 -6.94 -5.87
N ARG A 227 -23.77 -6.36 -6.18
CA ARG A 227 -24.88 -7.10 -6.77
C ARG A 227 -25.12 -6.71 -8.23
N SER A 228 -25.33 -7.71 -9.07
CA SER A 228 -25.82 -7.55 -10.44
C SER A 228 -27.02 -8.46 -10.70
N VAL A 229 -27.79 -8.14 -11.74
CA VAL A 229 -28.99 -8.90 -12.12
C VAL A 229 -28.88 -9.33 -13.57
N MET A 230 -29.04 -10.62 -13.82
CA MET A 230 -29.08 -11.24 -15.15
C MET A 230 -30.52 -11.67 -15.43
N ASN A 231 -31.22 -10.87 -16.24
CA ASN A 231 -32.64 -11.11 -16.54
C ASN A 231 -32.82 -12.37 -17.38
N GLY A 232 -33.79 -13.21 -17.00
CA GLY A 232 -34.16 -14.43 -17.73
C GLY A 232 -33.14 -15.58 -17.63
N GLU A 233 -32.00 -15.40 -16.97
CA GLU A 233 -30.97 -16.44 -16.87
C GLU A 233 -31.13 -17.31 -15.62
N ARG A 234 -30.74 -18.60 -15.74
CA ARG A 234 -30.70 -19.53 -14.61
C ARG A 234 -29.42 -19.32 -13.82
N HIS A 235 -29.51 -19.44 -12.49
CA HIS A 235 -28.36 -19.26 -11.59
C HIS A 235 -27.17 -20.18 -11.91
N ILE A 236 -27.45 -21.43 -12.30
CA ILE A 236 -26.44 -22.42 -12.69
C ILE A 236 -25.70 -21.97 -13.95
N GLU A 237 -26.43 -21.50 -14.96
CA GLU A 237 -25.84 -21.05 -16.23
C GLU A 237 -24.95 -19.82 -16.02
N CYS A 238 -25.41 -18.87 -15.19
CA CYS A 238 -24.60 -17.71 -14.80
C CYS A 238 -23.29 -18.15 -14.13
N ALA A 239 -23.39 -19.03 -13.13
CA ALA A 239 -22.25 -19.53 -12.37
C ALA A 239 -21.22 -20.25 -13.26
N LEU A 240 -21.71 -21.13 -14.12
CA LEU A 240 -20.87 -21.90 -15.03
C LEU A 240 -20.22 -21.03 -16.10
N ARG A 241 -20.94 -20.03 -16.63
CA ARG A 241 -20.40 -19.07 -17.60
C ARG A 241 -19.26 -18.27 -17.01
N ASP A 242 -19.43 -17.74 -15.81
CA ASP A 242 -18.38 -16.96 -15.13
C ASP A 242 -17.18 -17.84 -14.78
N LEU A 243 -17.40 -19.05 -14.27
CA LEU A 243 -16.33 -20.01 -14.01
C LEU A 243 -15.54 -20.35 -15.28
N ASN A 244 -16.22 -20.52 -16.41
CA ASN A 244 -15.60 -20.81 -17.70
C ASN A 244 -14.62 -19.70 -18.13
N THR A 245 -14.85 -18.45 -17.75
CA THR A 245 -13.91 -17.35 -18.06
C THR A 245 -12.56 -17.51 -17.37
N ILE A 246 -12.53 -18.16 -16.20
CA ILE A 246 -11.33 -18.44 -15.42
C ILE A 246 -10.67 -19.72 -15.95
N LEU A 247 -11.46 -20.78 -16.13
CA LEU A 247 -10.95 -22.10 -16.52
C LEU A 247 -10.42 -22.16 -17.96
N LYS A 248 -10.88 -21.28 -18.86
CA LYS A 248 -10.38 -21.21 -20.25
C LYS A 248 -8.97 -20.67 -20.38
N ASN A 249 -8.39 -20.09 -19.33
CA ASN A 249 -7.04 -19.56 -19.41
C ASN A 249 -6.02 -20.74 -19.46
N PRO A 250 -5.24 -20.90 -20.55
CA PRO A 250 -4.31 -22.02 -20.69
C PRO A 250 -3.16 -22.01 -19.68
N LYS A 251 -2.91 -20.87 -19.00
CA LYS A 251 -1.89 -20.74 -17.94
C LYS A 251 -2.48 -20.85 -16.53
N PHE A 252 -3.78 -21.12 -16.40
CA PHE A 252 -4.46 -21.38 -15.15
C PHE A 252 -4.31 -22.86 -14.77
N GLU A 253 -3.68 -23.13 -13.64
CA GLU A 253 -3.54 -24.47 -13.08
C GLU A 253 -4.43 -24.61 -11.85
N LEU A 254 -5.44 -25.48 -11.93
CA LEU A 254 -6.30 -25.84 -10.82
C LEU A 254 -5.87 -27.17 -10.22
N ARG A 255 -5.63 -27.23 -8.91
CA ARG A 255 -5.28 -28.50 -8.25
C ARG A 255 -6.51 -29.30 -7.84
N VAL A 256 -7.52 -28.64 -7.27
CA VAL A 256 -8.73 -29.32 -6.80
C VAL A 256 -9.98 -28.58 -7.26
N LEU A 257 -10.85 -29.28 -7.99
CA LEU A 257 -12.22 -28.85 -8.23
C LEU A 257 -13.15 -29.73 -7.39
N LYS A 258 -13.93 -29.11 -6.50
CA LYS A 258 -14.96 -29.77 -5.71
C LYS A 258 -16.32 -29.28 -6.15
N THR A 259 -17.25 -30.21 -6.35
CA THR A 259 -18.66 -29.94 -6.63
C THR A 259 -19.53 -30.60 -5.58
N THR A 260 -20.44 -29.85 -4.98
CA THR A 260 -21.37 -30.33 -3.96
C THR A 260 -22.81 -30.07 -4.42
N PHE A 261 -23.67 -31.07 -4.32
CA PHE A 261 -25.09 -30.96 -4.65
C PHE A 261 -25.90 -31.08 -3.36
N LEU A 262 -26.56 -30.01 -2.94
CA LEU A 262 -27.35 -29.95 -1.72
C LEU A 262 -28.84 -30.06 -2.08
N LEU A 263 -29.37 -31.28 -1.96
CA LEU A 263 -30.77 -31.76 -2.12
C LEU A 263 -31.68 -31.05 -3.15
N GLY A 264 -32.23 -31.86 -4.07
CA GLY A 264 -33.23 -31.42 -5.06
C GLY A 264 -32.79 -31.53 -6.53
N ILE A 265 -31.61 -32.11 -6.80
CA ILE A 265 -31.06 -32.22 -8.17
C ILE A 265 -31.23 -33.61 -8.83
N PRO A 266 -32.43 -34.24 -8.88
CA PRO A 266 -32.68 -35.34 -9.82
C PRO A 266 -32.84 -34.88 -11.28
N PHE A 267 -33.27 -33.63 -11.49
CA PHE A 267 -33.74 -33.16 -12.82
C PHE A 267 -32.64 -32.69 -13.76
N LEU A 268 -31.47 -32.30 -13.26
CA LEU A 268 -30.38 -31.79 -14.12
C LEU A 268 -29.49 -32.90 -14.71
N PHE A 269 -29.62 -34.13 -14.20
CA PHE A 269 -28.74 -35.24 -14.57
C PHE A 269 -29.41 -36.37 -15.35
N ASN A 270 -30.70 -36.23 -15.73
CA ASN A 270 -31.47 -37.37 -16.28
C ASN A 270 -31.30 -38.66 -15.45
N GLY A 271 -31.18 -38.53 -14.12
CA GLY A 271 -30.96 -39.67 -13.22
C GLY A 271 -29.50 -40.12 -13.00
N PHE A 272 -28.50 -39.49 -13.63
CA PHE A 272 -27.08 -39.79 -13.36
C PHE A 272 -26.51 -38.92 -12.24
N ILE A 273 -26.72 -39.32 -10.99
CA ILE A 273 -25.98 -38.75 -9.86
C ILE A 273 -24.60 -39.43 -9.82
N PRO A 274 -23.47 -38.72 -9.96
CA PRO A 274 -22.16 -39.30 -9.66
C PRO A 274 -22.11 -39.54 -8.14
N THR A 275 -22.41 -40.76 -7.72
CA THR A 275 -22.54 -41.12 -6.30
C THR A 275 -21.20 -41.39 -5.61
N GLU A 276 -20.08 -41.25 -6.31
CA GLU A 276 -18.76 -41.44 -5.72
C GLU A 276 -17.94 -40.16 -5.79
N TRP A 277 -17.13 -39.94 -4.75
CA TRP A 277 -16.11 -38.93 -4.67
C TRP A 277 -15.02 -39.23 -5.71
N THR A 278 -15.33 -39.03 -6.98
CA THR A 278 -14.32 -39.04 -8.04
C THR A 278 -13.58 -37.72 -7.97
N PRO A 279 -12.28 -37.69 -7.59
CA PRO A 279 -11.47 -36.55 -7.93
C PRO A 279 -11.47 -36.51 -9.45
N ILE A 280 -12.09 -35.48 -10.04
CA ILE A 280 -12.19 -35.33 -11.50
C ILE A 280 -10.79 -34.96 -12.00
N TYR A 281 -9.90 -35.95 -12.04
CA TYR A 281 -8.64 -35.91 -12.76
C TYR A 281 -8.94 -36.12 -14.24
N ARG A 282 -9.59 -35.13 -14.86
CA ARG A 282 -9.53 -34.83 -16.31
C ARG A 282 -10.57 -33.76 -16.63
N PHE A 283 -10.06 -32.61 -17.05
CA PHE A 283 -10.78 -31.51 -17.71
C PHE A 283 -11.78 -31.96 -18.81
N MET A 284 -11.66 -33.18 -19.34
CA MET A 284 -12.50 -33.73 -20.40
C MET A 284 -13.99 -33.93 -20.02
N GLU A 285 -14.31 -34.34 -18.79
CA GLU A 285 -15.73 -34.60 -18.44
C GLU A 285 -16.55 -33.33 -18.21
N LEU A 286 -15.90 -32.21 -17.87
CA LEU A 286 -16.56 -30.91 -17.77
C LEU A 286 -16.92 -30.34 -19.15
N GLU A 287 -16.05 -30.49 -20.15
CA GLU A 287 -16.39 -30.11 -21.53
C GLU A 287 -17.57 -30.93 -22.06
N ASP A 288 -17.61 -32.24 -21.80
CA ASP A 288 -18.75 -33.09 -22.15
C ASP A 288 -20.03 -32.71 -21.40
N PHE A 289 -19.91 -32.31 -20.12
CA PHE A 289 -21.02 -31.73 -19.35
C PHE A 289 -21.51 -30.40 -19.98
N PHE A 290 -20.60 -29.52 -20.42
CA PHE A 290 -20.91 -28.24 -21.05
C PHE A 290 -21.49 -28.37 -22.47
N GLN A 291 -21.18 -29.45 -23.21
CA GLN A 291 -21.75 -29.72 -24.53
C GLN A 291 -23.24 -30.11 -24.47
N ARG A 292 -23.72 -30.63 -23.33
CA ARG A 292 -25.13 -31.01 -23.13
C ARG A 292 -26.09 -29.82 -22.98
N PHE A 293 -25.57 -28.60 -22.87
CA PHE A 293 -26.35 -27.36 -22.72
C PHE A 293 -26.23 -26.42 -23.93
N LYS A 294 -25.81 -26.93 -25.10
CA LYS A 294 -25.91 -26.23 -26.39
C LYS A 294 -27.24 -26.54 -27.08
#